data_AF-A0AAD6PE03-F1
#
_entry.id   AF-A0AAD6PE03-F1
#
_cell.length_a   1.000
_cell.length_b   1.000
_cell.length_c   1.000
_cell.angle_alpha   90.00
_cell.angle_beta   90.00
_cell.angle_gamma   90.00
#
_symmetry.space_group_name_H-M   'P 1'
#
loop_
_entity.id
_entity.type
_entity.pdbx_description
1 polymer ?
#
loop_
_entity_poly.entity_id
_entity_poly.type
_entity_poly.pdbx_seq_one_letter_code
_entity_poly.pdbx_strand_id
1 'polypeptide(L)'
;MKTPVQEPLLLSKINVNKKSLFVSSVKWILTVLVWAIFAAWIGVIFLFPTQFGNELLVKYIHATSGNPLGITGSLFLVLSGPILVIAFLSIFHLIISGDEELKQKKSSKHPGVRLWTFPVLVDGPFGVVSAAEFIGILLFAVYVIWALYAYIIQSLNRVSEEDLTPMEEG
;
A
#
# COMPACT_ATOMS: atom_id res chain seq x y z
N MET A 1 63.30 -13.39 -2.07
CA MET A 1 62.19 -13.46 -1.09
C MET A 1 61.00 -12.73 -1.69
N LYS A 2 60.06 -13.44 -2.32
CA LYS A 2 58.92 -12.83 -3.02
C LYS A 2 57.68 -13.65 -2.68
N THR A 3 56.79 -13.08 -1.88
CA THR A 3 55.48 -13.67 -1.53
C THR A 3 54.42 -13.17 -2.50
N PRO A 4 53.62 -14.05 -3.11
CA PRO A 4 52.32 -13.64 -3.64
C PRO A 4 51.24 -14.69 -3.33
N VAL A 5 50.53 -14.57 -2.19
CA VAL A 5 49.35 -15.40 -1.88
C VAL A 5 48.21 -14.56 -1.26
N GLN A 6 48.19 -13.24 -1.46
CA GLN A 6 47.18 -12.34 -0.87
C GLN A 6 46.14 -11.79 -1.86
N GLU A 7 46.39 -11.80 -3.17
CA GLU A 7 45.45 -11.33 -4.20
C GLU A 7 44.10 -12.09 -4.27
N PRO A 8 44.02 -13.43 -4.16
CA PRO A 8 42.73 -14.13 -4.33
C PRO A 8 41.76 -13.90 -3.16
N LEU A 9 42.27 -13.54 -1.98
CA LEU A 9 41.45 -13.27 -0.79
C LEU A 9 40.82 -11.87 -0.79
N LEU A 10 41.48 -10.88 -1.38
CA LEU A 10 40.89 -9.54 -1.47
C LEU A 10 39.81 -9.47 -2.55
N LEU A 11 40.02 -10.13 -3.69
CA LEU A 11 39.01 -10.23 -4.75
C LEU A 11 37.74 -10.95 -4.29
N SER A 12 37.87 -12.04 -3.52
CA SER A 12 36.73 -12.76 -2.97
C SER A 12 35.97 -11.93 -1.94
N LYS A 13 36.68 -11.22 -1.04
CA LYS A 13 36.07 -10.35 -0.02
C LYS A 13 35.32 -9.17 -0.64
N ILE A 14 35.89 -8.54 -1.68
CA ILE A 14 35.25 -7.46 -2.43
C ILE A 14 33.99 -7.98 -3.14
N ASN A 15 34.05 -9.16 -3.77
CA ASN A 15 32.91 -9.74 -4.49
C ASN A 15 31.77 -10.15 -3.55
N VAL A 16 32.10 -10.73 -2.38
CA VAL A 16 31.11 -11.08 -1.33
C VAL A 16 30.45 -9.82 -0.77
N ASN A 17 31.22 -8.77 -0.46
CA ASN A 17 30.66 -7.50 0.00
C ASN A 17 29.77 -6.84 -1.08
N LYS A 18 30.19 -6.84 -2.34
CA LYS A 18 29.40 -6.27 -3.44
C LYS A 18 28.07 -6.99 -3.64
N LYS A 19 28.05 -8.32 -3.53
CA LYS A 19 26.83 -9.13 -3.59
C LYS A 19 25.90 -8.87 -2.40
N SER A 20 26.45 -8.76 -1.18
CA SER A 20 25.69 -8.44 0.04
C SER A 20 25.06 -7.04 -0.01
N LEU A 21 25.83 -6.03 -0.45
CA LEU A 21 25.32 -4.66 -0.60
C LEU A 21 24.26 -4.56 -1.70
N PHE A 22 24.40 -5.29 -2.80
CA PHE A 22 23.40 -5.34 -3.86
C PHE A 22 22.09 -5.96 -3.36
N VAL A 23 22.16 -7.08 -2.63
CA VAL A 23 20.98 -7.72 -2.02
C VAL A 23 20.30 -6.77 -1.03
N SER A 24 21.08 -6.09 -0.18
CA SER A 24 20.54 -5.11 0.78
C SER A 24 19.87 -3.93 0.09
N SER A 25 20.47 -3.41 -0.98
CA SER A 25 19.91 -2.29 -1.77
C SER A 25 18.60 -2.70 -2.46
N VAL A 26 18.56 -3.88 -3.08
CA VAL A 26 17.36 -4.40 -3.75
C VAL A 26 16.22 -4.61 -2.75
N LYS A 27 16.50 -5.14 -1.56
CA LYS A 27 15.49 -5.26 -0.49
C LYS A 27 14.90 -3.91 -0.07
N TRP A 28 15.76 -2.92 0.12
CA TRP A 28 15.33 -1.59 0.51
C TRP A 28 14.46 -0.94 -0.56
N ILE A 29 14.90 -0.99 -1.84
CA ILE A 29 14.13 -0.49 -2.98
C ILE A 29 12.75 -1.15 -3.04
N LEU A 30 12.69 -2.48 -2.86
CA LEU A 30 11.46 -3.23 -2.91
C LEU A 30 10.50 -2.87 -1.78
N THR A 31 11.03 -2.66 -0.58
CA THR A 31 10.27 -2.16 0.57
C THR A 31 9.70 -0.78 0.30
N VAL A 32 10.54 0.16 -0.17
CA VAL A 32 10.11 1.52 -0.52
C VAL A 32 9.05 1.48 -1.62
N LEU A 33 9.21 0.61 -2.62
CA LEU A 33 8.27 0.46 -3.73
C LEU A 33 6.90 -0.06 -3.25
N VAL A 34 6.87 -1.06 -2.37
CA VAL A 34 5.62 -1.55 -1.75
C VAL A 34 4.93 -0.43 -0.99
N TRP A 35 5.65 0.30 -0.15
CA TRP A 35 5.10 1.43 0.60
C TRP A 35 4.59 2.55 -0.30
N ALA A 36 5.31 2.86 -1.38
CA ALA A 36 4.91 3.88 -2.34
C ALA A 36 3.62 3.49 -3.07
N ILE A 37 3.51 2.24 -3.53
CA ILE A 37 2.29 1.72 -4.19
C ILE A 37 1.12 1.76 -3.21
N PHE A 38 1.34 1.33 -1.96
CA PHE A 38 0.30 1.34 -0.94
C PHE A 38 -0.19 2.76 -0.62
N ALA A 39 0.73 3.71 -0.39
CA ALA A 39 0.38 5.10 -0.09
C ALA A 39 -0.32 5.77 -1.28
N ALA A 40 0.17 5.55 -2.51
CA ALA A 40 -0.48 6.05 -3.72
C ALA A 40 -1.90 5.47 -3.87
N TRP A 41 -2.06 4.17 -3.63
CA TRP A 41 -3.38 3.52 -3.69
C TRP A 41 -4.35 4.07 -2.64
N ILE A 42 -3.92 4.23 -1.38
CA ILE A 42 -4.72 4.88 -0.34
C ILE A 42 -5.10 6.30 -0.77
N GLY A 43 -4.16 7.07 -1.32
CA GLY A 43 -4.44 8.41 -1.86
C GLY A 43 -5.54 8.40 -2.94
N VAL A 44 -5.49 7.44 -3.87
CA VAL A 44 -6.53 7.25 -4.89
C VAL A 44 -7.89 6.94 -4.25
N ILE A 45 -7.94 6.08 -3.23
CA ILE A 45 -9.18 5.78 -2.49
C ILE A 45 -9.75 7.04 -1.83
N PHE A 46 -8.92 7.87 -1.21
CA PHE A 46 -9.36 9.14 -0.61
C PHE A 46 -9.84 10.15 -1.66
N LEU A 47 -9.30 10.12 -2.88
CA LEU A 47 -9.77 10.96 -3.97
C LEU A 47 -11.09 10.45 -4.56
N PHE A 48 -11.40 9.17 -4.43
CA PHE A 48 -12.60 8.54 -4.99
C PHE A 48 -13.92 9.31 -4.74
N PRO A 49 -14.27 9.76 -3.51
CA PRO A 49 -15.50 10.52 -3.28
C PRO A 49 -15.51 11.95 -3.87
N THR A 50 -14.37 12.46 -4.33
CA THR A 50 -14.27 13.80 -4.93
C THR A 50 -14.76 13.81 -6.38
N GLN A 51 -15.04 14.99 -6.95
CA GLN A 51 -15.40 15.12 -8.37
C GLN A 51 -14.30 14.58 -9.28
N PHE A 52 -13.06 15.01 -9.04
CA PHE A 52 -11.89 14.58 -9.79
C PHE A 52 -11.67 13.06 -9.74
N GLY A 53 -11.77 12.45 -8.55
CA GLY A 53 -11.58 11.00 -8.42
C GLY A 53 -12.66 10.19 -9.12
N ASN A 54 -13.92 10.62 -9.05
CA ASN A 54 -15.03 9.97 -9.78
C ASN A 54 -14.84 10.09 -11.29
N GLU A 55 -14.46 11.25 -11.81
CA GLU A 55 -14.19 11.44 -13.24
C GLU A 55 -13.05 10.55 -13.74
N LEU A 56 -11.95 10.48 -12.97
CA LEU A 56 -10.84 9.58 -13.30
C LEU A 56 -11.28 8.12 -13.32
N LEU A 57 -12.12 7.70 -12.37
CA LEU A 57 -12.66 6.34 -12.33
C LEU A 57 -13.54 6.06 -13.56
N VAL A 58 -14.49 6.93 -13.86
CA VAL A 58 -15.40 6.76 -15.00
C VAL A 58 -14.60 6.72 -16.30
N LYS A 59 -13.61 7.60 -16.47
CA LYS A 59 -12.71 7.61 -17.62
C LYS A 59 -11.91 6.32 -17.72
N TYR A 60 -11.39 5.81 -16.60
CA TYR A 60 -10.66 4.55 -16.57
C TYR A 60 -11.56 3.37 -16.96
N ILE A 61 -12.74 3.25 -16.36
CA ILE A 61 -13.73 2.21 -16.65
C ILE A 61 -14.15 2.27 -18.12
N HIS A 62 -14.39 3.46 -18.66
CA HIS A 62 -14.74 3.64 -20.07
C HIS A 62 -13.58 3.24 -21.00
N ALA A 63 -12.33 3.56 -20.64
CA ALA A 63 -11.17 3.10 -21.39
C ALA A 63 -10.98 1.57 -21.33
N THR A 64 -11.47 0.93 -20.28
CA THR A 64 -11.39 -0.53 -20.09
C THR A 64 -12.67 -1.28 -20.43
N SER A 65 -13.76 -0.61 -20.82
CA SER A 65 -15.06 -1.25 -21.07
C SER A 65 -15.06 -2.18 -22.29
N GLY A 66 -14.09 -2.05 -23.19
CA GLY A 66 -13.85 -2.99 -24.28
C GLY A 66 -13.13 -4.28 -23.87
N ASN A 67 -12.72 -4.42 -22.60
CA ASN A 67 -12.09 -5.63 -22.09
C ASN A 67 -13.16 -6.71 -21.77
N PRO A 68 -12.80 -8.01 -21.82
CA PRO A 68 -13.73 -9.10 -21.50
C PRO A 68 -14.12 -9.19 -20.01
N LEU A 69 -13.49 -8.41 -19.13
CA LEU A 69 -13.81 -8.34 -17.69
C LEU A 69 -14.96 -7.35 -17.38
N GLY A 70 -15.32 -6.50 -18.33
CA GLY A 70 -16.40 -5.52 -18.21
C GLY A 70 -16.18 -4.48 -17.11
N ILE A 71 -17.26 -3.77 -16.76
CA ILE A 71 -17.25 -2.70 -15.74
C ILE A 71 -16.89 -3.26 -14.36
N THR A 72 -17.51 -4.37 -13.97
CA THR A 72 -17.29 -5.01 -12.66
C THR A 72 -15.84 -5.45 -12.49
N GLY A 73 -15.25 -6.07 -13.50
CA GLY A 73 -13.86 -6.50 -13.43
C GLY A 73 -12.87 -5.32 -13.47
N SER A 74 -13.21 -4.23 -14.16
CA SER A 74 -12.40 -3.01 -14.16
C SER A 74 -12.40 -2.33 -12.79
N LEU A 75 -13.56 -2.27 -12.12
CA LEU A 75 -13.66 -1.79 -10.73
C LEU A 75 -12.88 -2.69 -9.77
N PHE A 76 -12.98 -4.01 -9.94
CA PHE A 76 -12.18 -4.97 -9.17
C PHE A 76 -10.67 -4.74 -9.39
N LEU A 77 -10.22 -4.42 -10.61
CA LEU A 77 -8.82 -4.13 -10.88
C LEU A 77 -8.34 -2.84 -10.21
N VAL A 78 -9.16 -1.79 -10.20
CA VAL A 78 -8.81 -0.52 -9.54
C VAL A 78 -8.69 -0.70 -8.02
N LEU A 79 -9.59 -1.46 -7.42
CA LEU A 79 -9.60 -1.67 -5.97
C LEU A 79 -8.59 -2.75 -5.53
N SER A 80 -8.53 -3.88 -6.23
CA SER A 80 -7.74 -5.04 -5.82
C SER A 80 -6.41 -5.18 -6.55
N GLY A 81 -6.24 -4.56 -7.72
CA GLY A 81 -5.02 -4.65 -8.53
C GLY A 81 -3.77 -4.19 -7.78
N PRO A 82 -3.79 -3.02 -7.10
CA PRO A 82 -2.66 -2.56 -6.31
C PRO A 82 -2.31 -3.51 -5.16
N ILE A 83 -3.31 -4.11 -4.50
CA ILE A 83 -3.11 -5.13 -3.46
C ILE A 83 -2.42 -6.37 -4.07
N LEU A 84 -2.85 -6.81 -5.25
CA LEU A 84 -2.25 -7.96 -5.93
C LEU A 84 -0.79 -7.68 -6.32
N VAL A 85 -0.48 -6.48 -6.84
CA VAL A 85 0.89 -6.06 -7.15
C VAL A 85 1.76 -6.07 -5.89
N ILE A 86 1.26 -5.53 -4.77
CA ILE A 86 1.97 -5.56 -3.48
C ILE A 86 2.22 -6.99 -3.03
N ALA A 87 1.24 -7.90 -3.16
CA ALA A 87 1.39 -9.30 -2.80
C ALA A 87 2.50 -9.98 -3.63
N PHE A 88 2.52 -9.78 -4.95
CA PHE A 88 3.57 -10.30 -5.82
C PHE A 88 4.96 -9.74 -5.46
N LEU A 89 5.07 -8.42 -5.24
CA LEU A 89 6.32 -7.79 -4.79
C LEU A 89 6.79 -8.34 -3.44
N SER A 90 5.86 -8.59 -2.53
CA SER A 90 6.18 -9.13 -1.20
C SER A 90 6.71 -10.56 -1.26
N ILE A 91 6.17 -11.40 -2.16
CA ILE A 91 6.70 -12.73 -2.42
C ILE A 91 8.14 -12.63 -2.95
N PHE A 92 8.37 -11.74 -3.92
CA PHE A 92 9.72 -11.51 -4.47
C PHE A 92 10.70 -11.02 -3.38
N HIS A 93 10.24 -10.14 -2.49
CA HIS A 93 11.02 -9.67 -1.34
C HIS A 93 11.41 -10.80 -0.40
N LEU A 94 10.50 -11.74 -0.17
CA LEU A 94 10.72 -12.89 0.71
C LEU A 94 11.73 -13.87 0.10
N ILE A 95 11.67 -14.11 -1.21
CA ILE A 95 12.62 -14.97 -1.93
C ILE A 95 14.03 -14.39 -1.89
N ILE A 96 14.18 -13.07 -2.14
CA ILE A 96 15.47 -12.37 -2.04
C ILE A 96 15.97 -12.30 -0.59
N SER A 97 15.05 -12.30 0.38
CA SER A 97 15.42 -12.23 1.79
C SER A 97 15.98 -13.53 2.35
N GLY A 98 15.64 -14.66 1.73
CA GLY A 98 16.22 -15.96 2.05
C GLY A 98 16.10 -16.32 3.53
N ASP A 99 16.86 -17.34 3.92
CA ASP A 99 16.86 -17.90 5.28
C ASP A 99 17.48 -16.94 6.33
N GLU A 100 17.98 -15.77 5.91
CA GLU A 100 18.72 -14.82 6.74
C GLU A 100 17.81 -14.11 7.75
N GLU A 101 16.65 -13.59 7.30
CA GLU A 101 15.64 -13.02 8.20
C GLU A 101 14.93 -14.10 9.03
N LEU A 102 14.75 -15.30 8.46
CA LEU A 102 14.11 -16.42 9.16
C LEU A 102 15.00 -17.00 10.25
N LYS A 103 16.33 -17.04 10.05
CA LYS A 103 17.30 -17.43 11.07
C LYS A 103 17.56 -16.33 12.09
N GLN A 104 17.59 -15.05 11.68
CA GLN A 104 17.74 -13.93 12.61
C GLN A 104 16.53 -13.81 13.55
N LYS A 105 15.31 -14.10 13.08
CA LYS A 105 14.12 -14.24 13.94
C LYS A 105 14.15 -15.45 14.87
N LYS A 106 14.82 -16.55 14.48
CA LYS A 106 14.95 -17.75 15.32
C LYS A 106 16.07 -17.63 16.38
N SER A 107 17.10 -16.82 16.14
CA SER A 107 18.23 -16.64 17.08
C SER A 107 18.04 -15.51 18.09
N SER A 108 17.09 -14.59 17.87
CA SER A 108 16.74 -13.59 18.87
C SER A 108 15.97 -14.23 20.03
N LYS A 109 16.70 -14.62 21.08
CA LYS A 109 16.23 -15.21 22.33
C LYS A 109 15.43 -14.26 23.23
N HIS A 110 14.74 -13.30 22.64
CA HIS A 110 13.85 -12.36 23.32
C HIS A 110 12.43 -12.62 22.84
N PRO A 111 11.47 -12.98 23.71
CA PRO A 111 10.06 -12.95 23.37
C PRO A 111 9.68 -11.47 23.31
N GLY A 112 10.12 -10.79 22.26
CA GLY A 112 9.67 -9.45 21.94
C GLY A 112 8.19 -9.59 21.64
N VAL A 113 7.37 -9.28 22.64
CA VAL A 113 5.93 -9.10 22.48
C VAL A 113 5.72 -8.31 21.19
N ARG A 114 5.23 -9.01 20.16
CA ARG A 114 4.92 -8.41 18.87
C ARG A 114 3.84 -7.38 19.16
N LEU A 115 4.19 -6.11 19.16
CA LEU A 115 3.21 -5.03 19.31
C LEU A 115 2.08 -5.12 18.27
N TRP A 116 2.31 -5.84 17.17
CA TRP A 116 1.32 -6.25 16.17
C TRP A 116 0.17 -7.08 16.77
N THR A 117 0.44 -8.01 17.69
CA THR A 117 -0.56 -8.85 18.36
C THR A 117 -0.77 -8.43 19.80
N PHE A 118 -0.27 -7.26 20.22
CA PHE A 118 -0.56 -6.77 21.56
C PHE A 118 -2.06 -6.45 21.59
N PRO A 119 -2.82 -7.11 22.47
CA PRO A 119 -4.22 -6.83 22.62
C PRO A 119 -4.31 -5.42 23.21
N VAL A 120 -4.69 -4.42 22.39
CA VAL A 120 -4.83 -3.04 22.86
C VAL A 120 -6.13 -2.89 23.65
N LEU A 121 -7.13 -3.72 23.35
CA LEU A 121 -8.33 -3.91 24.17
C LEU A 121 -8.35 -5.35 24.71
N VAL A 122 -8.12 -5.50 26.01
CA VAL A 122 -8.42 -6.71 26.78
C VAL A 122 -9.78 -6.52 27.48
N ASP A 123 -10.69 -7.48 27.30
CA ASP A 123 -12.00 -7.65 27.97
C ASP A 123 -13.09 -6.57 27.77
N GLY A 124 -13.57 -6.42 26.53
CA GLY A 124 -14.83 -5.71 26.20
C GLY A 124 -15.68 -6.50 25.18
N PRO A 125 -16.96 -6.12 24.92
CA PRO A 125 -17.92 -6.89 24.10
C PRO A 125 -17.47 -7.17 22.65
N PHE A 126 -16.39 -6.53 22.20
CA PHE A 126 -15.81 -6.67 20.86
C PHE A 126 -14.63 -7.66 20.79
N GLY A 127 -14.30 -8.37 21.87
CA GLY A 127 -13.20 -9.32 21.90
C GLY A 127 -11.82 -8.67 21.83
N VAL A 128 -10.79 -9.49 21.71
CA VAL A 128 -9.39 -9.05 21.65
C VAL A 128 -9.12 -8.34 20.32
N VAL A 129 -9.23 -7.01 20.30
CA VAL A 129 -8.88 -6.19 19.14
C VAL A 129 -7.38 -5.90 19.18
N SER A 130 -6.64 -6.35 18.17
CA SER A 130 -5.25 -6.00 17.93
C SER A 130 -5.11 -4.50 17.65
N ALA A 131 -3.96 -3.91 18.02
CA ALA A 131 -3.59 -2.54 17.63
C ALA A 131 -3.78 -2.27 16.12
N ALA A 132 -3.51 -3.27 15.28
CA ALA A 132 -3.63 -3.18 13.82
C ALA A 132 -5.09 -3.14 13.36
N GLU A 133 -5.99 -3.82 14.06
CA GLU A 133 -7.42 -3.78 13.77
C GLU A 133 -8.00 -2.43 14.21
N PHE A 134 -7.57 -1.93 15.37
CA PHE A 134 -8.01 -0.62 15.85
C PHE A 134 -7.60 0.52 14.91
N ILE A 135 -6.35 0.52 14.40
CA ILE A 135 -5.92 1.53 13.41
C ILE A 135 -6.72 1.39 12.11
N GLY A 136 -7.04 0.17 11.68
CA GLY A 136 -7.86 -0.08 10.50
C GLY A 136 -9.27 0.47 10.65
N ILE A 137 -9.91 0.22 11.80
CA ILE A 137 -11.24 0.76 12.13
C ILE A 137 -11.20 2.30 12.16
N LEU A 138 -10.18 2.90 12.78
CA LEU A 138 -10.05 4.35 12.86
C LEU A 138 -9.89 4.98 11.47
N LEU A 139 -9.00 4.42 10.63
CA LEU A 139 -8.81 4.86 9.25
C LEU A 139 -10.10 4.72 8.44
N PHE A 140 -10.84 3.63 8.62
CA PHE A 140 -12.12 3.42 7.97
C PHE A 140 -13.15 4.47 8.40
N ALA A 141 -13.27 4.76 9.71
CA ALA A 141 -14.19 5.80 10.21
C ALA A 141 -13.84 7.18 9.65
N VAL A 142 -12.55 7.55 9.64
CA VAL A 142 -12.06 8.80 9.04
C VAL A 142 -12.42 8.87 7.56
N TYR A 143 -12.23 7.78 6.82
CA TYR A 143 -12.58 7.71 5.40
C TYR A 143 -14.09 7.89 5.17
N VAL A 144 -14.95 7.25 5.98
CA VAL A 144 -16.41 7.40 5.87
C VAL A 144 -16.83 8.86 6.10
N ILE A 145 -16.31 9.50 7.15
CA ILE A 145 -16.59 10.91 7.44
C ILE A 145 -16.13 11.80 6.27
N TRP A 146 -14.93 11.56 5.75
CA TRP A 146 -14.40 12.27 4.59
C TRP A 146 -15.28 12.10 3.34
N ALA A 147 -15.70 10.87 3.03
CA ALA A 147 -16.53 10.58 1.88
C ALA A 147 -17.90 11.27 1.99
N LEU A 148 -18.53 11.24 3.17
CA LEU A 148 -19.78 11.95 3.43
C LEU A 148 -19.61 13.46 3.26
N TYR A 149 -18.54 14.03 3.82
CA TYR A 149 -18.25 15.46 3.68
C TYR A 149 -18.07 15.86 2.21
N ALA A 150 -17.24 15.13 1.45
CA ALA A 150 -17.01 15.39 0.03
C ALA A 150 -18.31 15.28 -0.79
N TYR A 151 -19.15 14.29 -0.47
CA TYR A 151 -20.44 14.11 -1.13
C TYR A 151 -21.42 15.26 -0.83
N ILE A 152 -21.52 15.68 0.43
CA ILE A 152 -22.40 16.80 0.84
C ILE A 152 -21.97 18.08 0.13
N ILE A 153 -20.68 18.42 0.13
CA ILE A 153 -20.18 19.63 -0.55
C ILE A 153 -20.47 19.56 -2.05
N GLN A 154 -20.25 18.41 -2.68
CA GLN A 154 -20.54 18.25 -4.11
C GLN A 154 -22.04 18.41 -4.42
N SER A 155 -22.92 17.90 -3.55
CA SER A 155 -24.37 18.04 -3.68
C SER A 155 -24.81 19.50 -3.52
N LEU A 156 -24.30 20.19 -2.50
CA LEU A 156 -24.61 21.61 -2.27
C LEU A 156 -24.16 22.50 -3.44
N ASN A 157 -22.97 22.23 -4.00
CA ASN A 157 -22.49 22.97 -5.16
C ASN A 157 -23.41 22.81 -6.37
N ARG A 158 -23.94 21.60 -6.61
CA ARG A 158 -24.90 21.35 -7.70
C ARG A 158 -26.21 22.12 -7.51
N VAL A 159 -26.78 22.08 -6.30
CA VAL A 159 -28.02 22.80 -5.99
C VAL A 159 -27.83 24.32 -6.14
N SER A 160 -26.70 24.85 -5.68
CA SER A 160 -26.39 26.28 -5.82
C SER A 160 -26.20 26.71 -7.27
N GLU A 161 -25.71 25.84 -8.15
CA GLU A 161 -25.53 26.13 -9.57
C GLU A 161 -26.87 26.16 -10.31
N GLU A 162 -27.79 25.25 -9.97
CA GLU A 162 -29.15 25.19 -10.53
C GLU A 162 -30.00 26.42 -10.13
N ASP A 163 -29.87 26.92 -8.90
CA ASP A 163 -30.59 28.12 -8.41
C ASP A 163 -30.10 29.43 -9.06
N LEU A 164 -28.91 29.46 -9.66
CA LEU A 164 -28.36 30.64 -10.35
C LEU A 164 -28.75 30.72 -11.84
N THR A 165 -29.33 29.66 -12.41
CA THR A 165 -29.77 29.59 -13.82
C THR A 165 -31.19 30.09 -14.19
N PRO A 166 -32.07 30.67 -13.34
CA PRO A 166 -33.43 31.03 -13.77
C PRO A 166 -33.60 32.41 -14.43
N MET A 167 -32.56 33.14 -14.83
CA MET A 167 -32.67 34.55 -15.26
C MET A 167 -31.96 34.93 -16.58
N GLU A 168 -31.93 34.07 -17.60
CA GLU A 168 -31.48 34.46 -18.96
C GLU A 168 -32.44 34.07 -20.10
N GLU A 169 -33.74 33.96 -19.82
CA GLU A 169 -34.76 33.97 -20.89
C GLU A 169 -35.87 34.98 -20.55
N GLY A 170 -35.71 36.20 -21.10
CA GLY A 170 -36.69 37.29 -21.07
C GLY A 170 -36.55 38.18 -22.30
#